data_AF-T0ET74-F1
#
_entry.id   AF-T0ET74-F1
#
_cell.length_a   1.000
_cell.length_b   1.000
_cell.length_c   1.000
_cell.angle_alpha   90.00
_cell.angle_beta   90.00
_cell.angle_gamma   90.00
#
_symmetry.space_group_name_H-M   'P 1'
#
loop_
_entity.id
_entity.type
_entity.pdbx_description
1 polymer ?
#
loop_
_entity_poly.entity_id
_entity_poly.type
_entity_poly.pdbx_seq_one_letter_code
_entity_poly.pdbx_strand_id
1 'polypeptide(L)'
;MRYLPSRYWASILTTALYVKYPDFEALKKLLVSYYYQTWIAGGTITRIKQTSINIIKNVKSNKGVETIKKLVLHNIDSYNTFNQYFYNLWDSSFVYPSKWVRPVLALANYFMTDEEKPHFIVMDAETQVEHILPQNPKKGSQWNTDFNKEKREEWVNSIANLTLLKRKKNAQALNGDFDEKRKIYGGKDTSKVISCYDITKDLYSHYRKWNEKSLQERYDFLYEIITPVLHIEGQEEEYEEEEEDEYDFDLE
;
A
#
# COMPACT_ATOMS: atom_id res chain seq x y z
N MET A 1 -8.40 -5.67 -7.06
CA MET A 1 -9.70 -5.08 -6.63
C MET A 1 -10.55 -5.92 -5.69
N ARG A 2 -10.41 -7.27 -5.62
CA ARG A 2 -11.27 -8.10 -4.73
C ARG A 2 -11.20 -7.74 -3.24
N TYR A 3 -10.15 -7.06 -2.81
CA TYR A 3 -9.97 -6.62 -1.42
C TYR A 3 -10.67 -5.30 -1.08
N LEU A 4 -11.15 -4.56 -2.07
CA LEU A 4 -11.76 -3.25 -1.85
C LEU A 4 -13.10 -3.41 -1.12
N PRO A 5 -13.40 -2.54 -0.13
CA PRO A 5 -14.60 -2.66 0.70
C PRO A 5 -15.90 -2.33 -0.07
N SER A 6 -15.82 -1.46 -1.07
CA SER A 6 -16.96 -1.11 -1.93
C SER A 6 -17.13 -2.09 -3.08
N ARG A 7 -18.35 -2.26 -3.60
CA ARG A 7 -18.66 -3.09 -4.78
C ARG A 7 -18.93 -2.28 -6.06
N TYR A 8 -18.81 -0.95 -6.01
CA TYR A 8 -19.04 -0.11 -7.19
C TYR A 8 -18.11 -0.45 -8.37
N TRP A 9 -16.84 -0.76 -8.10
CA TRP A 9 -15.90 -1.23 -9.14
C TRP A 9 -16.43 -2.45 -9.90
N ALA A 10 -17.10 -3.38 -9.21
CA ALA A 10 -17.63 -4.58 -9.84
C ALA A 10 -18.75 -4.23 -10.81
N SER A 11 -19.65 -3.31 -10.42
CA SER A 11 -20.72 -2.81 -11.29
C SER A 11 -20.17 -2.06 -12.49
N ILE A 12 -19.13 -1.23 -12.30
CA ILE A 12 -18.46 -0.51 -13.40
C ILE A 12 -17.84 -1.49 -14.38
N LEU A 13 -17.02 -2.43 -13.92
CA LEU A 13 -16.35 -3.40 -14.79
C LEU A 13 -17.33 -4.36 -15.47
N THR A 14 -18.39 -4.78 -14.77
CA THR A 14 -19.45 -5.60 -15.39
C THR A 14 -20.14 -4.82 -16.51
N THR A 15 -20.43 -3.54 -16.28
CA THR A 15 -20.99 -2.66 -17.31
C THR A 15 -20.02 -2.52 -18.49
N ALA A 16 -18.73 -2.29 -18.22
CA ALA A 16 -17.70 -2.14 -19.25
C ALA A 16 -17.56 -3.41 -20.11
N LEU A 17 -17.59 -4.61 -19.49
CA LEU A 17 -17.61 -5.89 -20.22
C LEU A 17 -18.88 -6.03 -21.08
N TYR A 18 -20.04 -5.69 -20.52
CA TYR A 18 -21.32 -5.80 -21.24
C TYR A 18 -21.36 -4.93 -22.50
N VAL A 19 -20.88 -3.69 -22.42
CA VAL A 19 -20.86 -2.75 -23.56
C VAL A 19 -19.61 -2.90 -24.44
N LYS A 20 -18.72 -3.85 -24.14
CA LYS A 20 -17.43 -4.03 -24.83
C LYS A 20 -16.61 -2.73 -24.89
N TYR A 21 -16.51 -2.07 -23.74
CA TYR A 21 -15.82 -0.79 -23.60
C TYR A 21 -14.36 -0.90 -24.08
N PRO A 22 -13.91 -0.04 -25.02
CA PRO A 22 -12.62 -0.21 -25.71
C PRO A 22 -11.43 -0.04 -24.76
N ASP A 23 -11.51 0.87 -23.80
CA ASP A 23 -10.42 1.19 -22.87
C ASP A 23 -10.50 0.37 -21.56
N PHE A 24 -10.95 -0.89 -21.62
CA PHE A 24 -11.25 -1.70 -20.43
C PHE A 24 -10.07 -1.82 -19.45
N GLU A 25 -8.87 -2.12 -19.95
CA GLU A 25 -7.69 -2.28 -19.09
C GLU A 25 -7.23 -0.94 -18.49
N ALA A 26 -7.33 0.17 -19.23
CA ALA A 26 -7.03 1.50 -18.71
C ALA A 26 -8.04 1.91 -17.61
N LEU A 27 -9.34 1.68 -17.85
CA LEU A 27 -10.39 1.88 -16.85
C LEU A 27 -10.12 1.05 -15.59
N LYS A 28 -9.80 -0.24 -15.75
CA LYS A 28 -9.51 -1.15 -14.64
C LYS A 28 -8.31 -0.68 -13.80
N LYS A 29 -7.23 -0.20 -14.43
CA LYS A 29 -6.07 0.40 -13.74
C LYS A 29 -6.49 1.66 -12.96
N LEU A 30 -7.20 2.58 -13.61
CA LEU A 30 -7.71 3.80 -12.98
C LEU A 30 -8.58 3.50 -11.73
N LEU A 31 -9.48 2.51 -11.82
CA LEU A 31 -10.31 2.11 -10.69
C LEU A 31 -9.51 1.48 -9.54
N VAL A 32 -8.45 0.70 -9.84
CA VAL A 32 -7.53 0.19 -8.81
C VAL A 32 -6.96 1.36 -8.02
N SER A 33 -6.31 2.30 -8.70
CA SER A 33 -5.71 3.48 -8.08
C SER A 33 -6.73 4.27 -7.26
N TYR A 34 -7.85 4.68 -7.88
CA TYR A 34 -8.86 5.53 -7.24
C TYR A 34 -9.43 4.92 -5.95
N TYR A 35 -9.85 3.65 -5.98
CA TYR A 35 -10.49 3.06 -4.81
C TYR A 35 -9.49 2.71 -3.71
N TYR A 36 -8.23 2.37 -4.04
CA TYR A 36 -7.20 2.14 -3.04
C TYR A 36 -6.80 3.44 -2.35
N GLN A 37 -6.49 4.50 -3.13
CA GLN A 37 -6.17 5.80 -2.55
C GLN A 37 -7.31 6.29 -1.66
N THR A 38 -8.55 6.24 -2.16
CA THR A 38 -9.70 6.67 -1.35
C THR A 38 -9.84 5.86 -0.06
N TRP A 39 -9.57 4.55 -0.10
CA TRP A 39 -9.67 3.71 1.09
C TRP A 39 -8.57 4.01 2.12
N ILE A 40 -7.34 4.21 1.65
CA ILE A 40 -6.18 4.54 2.47
C ILE A 40 -6.34 5.94 3.10
N ALA A 41 -6.87 6.90 2.34
CA ALA A 41 -7.24 8.24 2.81
C ALA A 41 -8.44 8.26 3.79
N GLY A 42 -8.98 7.10 4.18
CA GLY A 42 -10.12 7.03 5.11
C GLY A 42 -11.46 7.44 4.49
N GLY A 43 -11.55 7.48 3.16
CA GLY A 43 -12.76 7.82 2.44
C GLY A 43 -13.89 6.81 2.62
N THR A 44 -15.12 7.33 2.70
CA THR A 44 -16.33 6.51 2.92
C THR A 44 -17.00 6.11 1.61
N ILE A 45 -17.91 5.14 1.68
CA ILE A 45 -18.75 4.73 0.55
C ILE A 45 -19.53 5.93 -0.03
N THR A 46 -19.93 6.88 0.82
CA THR A 46 -20.63 8.10 0.39
C THR A 46 -19.77 8.98 -0.50
N ARG A 47 -18.49 9.17 -0.18
CA ARG A 47 -17.55 10.01 -0.97
C ARG A 47 -17.39 9.51 -2.41
N ILE A 48 -17.38 8.18 -2.59
CA ILE A 48 -17.17 7.54 -3.90
C ILE A 48 -18.45 7.25 -4.66
N LYS A 49 -19.63 7.31 -4.01
CA LYS A 49 -20.90 6.84 -4.59
C LYS A 49 -21.28 7.60 -5.86
N GLN A 50 -21.31 8.94 -5.79
CA GLN A 50 -21.78 9.76 -6.91
C GLN A 50 -20.82 9.64 -8.10
N THR A 51 -19.53 9.74 -7.84
CA THR A 51 -18.47 9.54 -8.84
C THR A 51 -18.62 8.17 -9.49
N SER A 52 -18.75 7.10 -8.71
CA SER A 52 -18.94 5.74 -9.24
C SER A 52 -20.18 5.60 -10.13
N ILE A 53 -21.32 6.20 -9.76
CA ILE A 53 -22.53 6.21 -10.59
C ILE A 53 -22.28 6.95 -11.91
N ASN A 54 -21.58 8.08 -11.86
CA ASN A 54 -21.24 8.84 -13.05
C ASN A 54 -20.26 8.07 -13.96
N ILE A 55 -19.31 7.33 -13.40
CA ILE A 55 -18.43 6.44 -14.17
C ILE A 55 -19.28 5.39 -14.92
N ILE A 56 -20.23 4.72 -14.25
CA ILE A 56 -21.13 3.76 -14.91
C ILE A 56 -21.86 4.40 -16.09
N LYS A 57 -22.40 5.61 -15.92
CA LYS A 57 -23.08 6.35 -17.00
C LYS A 57 -22.14 6.63 -18.19
N ASN A 58 -20.92 7.07 -17.92
CA ASN A 58 -19.93 7.37 -18.96
C ASN A 58 -19.49 6.12 -19.72
N VAL A 59 -19.28 5.01 -19.01
CA VAL A 59 -18.97 3.70 -19.62
C VAL A 59 -20.14 3.24 -20.49
N LYS A 60 -21.39 3.33 -20.03
CA LYS A 60 -22.58 2.97 -20.84
C LYS A 60 -22.69 3.79 -22.13
N SER A 61 -22.33 5.07 -22.07
CA SER A 61 -22.32 5.97 -23.23
C SER A 61 -21.02 5.92 -24.04
N ASN A 62 -20.14 4.94 -23.78
CA ASN A 62 -18.86 4.74 -24.45
C ASN A 62 -17.97 6.00 -24.49
N LYS A 63 -17.99 6.82 -23.44
CA LYS A 63 -17.11 7.99 -23.31
C LYS A 63 -15.68 7.52 -23.06
N GLY A 64 -14.69 8.14 -23.70
CA GLY A 64 -13.28 7.74 -23.56
C GLY A 64 -12.77 7.82 -22.11
N VAL A 65 -11.76 7.00 -21.80
CA VAL A 65 -11.25 6.85 -20.42
C VAL A 65 -10.76 8.16 -19.81
N GLU A 66 -10.27 9.11 -20.62
CA GLU A 66 -9.88 10.44 -20.15
C GLU A 66 -11.03 11.25 -19.55
N THR A 67 -12.25 11.09 -20.06
CA THR A 67 -13.44 11.72 -19.46
C THR A 67 -13.72 11.14 -18.08
N ILE A 68 -13.49 9.83 -17.91
CA ILE A 68 -13.66 9.13 -16.64
C ILE A 68 -12.55 9.54 -15.66
N LYS A 69 -11.30 9.65 -16.14
CA LYS A 69 -10.14 10.13 -15.37
C LYS A 69 -10.40 11.51 -14.78
N LYS A 70 -10.94 12.46 -15.56
CA LYS A 70 -11.32 13.79 -15.06
C LYS A 70 -12.34 13.74 -13.91
N LEU A 71 -13.34 12.85 -13.97
CA LEU A 71 -14.30 12.66 -12.88
C LEU A 71 -13.64 12.13 -11.60
N VAL A 72 -12.66 11.22 -11.77
CA VAL A 72 -11.88 10.65 -10.67
C VAL A 72 -10.98 11.71 -10.04
N LEU A 73 -10.22 12.45 -10.85
CA LEU A 73 -9.31 13.50 -10.40
C LEU A 73 -10.05 14.61 -9.65
N HIS A 74 -11.18 15.08 -10.18
CA HIS A 74 -12.02 16.06 -9.48
C HIS A 74 -12.48 15.56 -8.09
N ASN A 75 -12.78 14.27 -7.96
CA ASN A 75 -13.15 13.70 -6.66
C ASN A 75 -11.95 13.57 -5.72
N ILE A 76 -10.78 13.21 -6.24
CA ILE A 76 -9.53 13.12 -5.48
C ILE A 76 -9.21 14.49 -4.88
N ASP A 77 -9.19 15.52 -5.72
CA ASP A 77 -8.98 16.93 -5.39
C ASP A 77 -9.99 17.44 -4.34
N SER A 78 -11.29 17.30 -4.62
CA SER A 78 -12.37 17.75 -3.72
C SER A 78 -12.31 17.21 -2.29
N TYR A 79 -11.61 16.09 -2.08
CA TYR A 79 -11.47 15.46 -0.77
C TYR A 79 -10.02 15.44 -0.26
N ASN A 80 -9.09 16.13 -0.93
CA ASN A 80 -7.66 16.09 -0.65
C ASN A 80 -7.16 14.63 -0.48
N THR A 81 -7.61 13.76 -1.39
CA THR A 81 -7.47 12.30 -1.26
C THR A 81 -6.03 11.89 -1.46
N PHE A 82 -5.31 12.49 -2.41
CA PHE A 82 -3.93 12.13 -2.71
C PHE A 82 -3.02 12.39 -1.50
N ASN A 83 -3.03 13.60 -0.92
CA ASN A 83 -2.19 13.93 0.23
C ASN A 83 -2.54 13.06 1.46
N GLN A 84 -3.82 12.82 1.73
CA GLN A 84 -4.23 11.91 2.82
C GLN A 84 -3.80 10.46 2.56
N TYR A 85 -3.93 9.97 1.32
CA TYR A 85 -3.45 8.64 0.94
C TYR A 85 -1.95 8.51 1.17
N PHE A 86 -1.19 9.49 0.66
CA PHE A 86 0.26 9.51 0.71
C PHE A 86 0.74 9.54 2.15
N TYR A 87 0.26 10.51 2.94
CA TYR A 87 0.58 10.62 4.36
C TYR A 87 0.23 9.34 5.13
N ASN A 88 -0.98 8.80 4.95
CA ASN A 88 -1.42 7.63 5.71
C ASN A 88 -0.63 6.36 5.39
N LEU A 89 -0.12 6.20 4.16
CA LEU A 89 0.63 5.02 3.75
C LEU A 89 2.14 5.16 4.01
N TRP A 90 2.69 6.32 3.74
CA TRP A 90 4.12 6.54 3.63
C TRP A 90 4.69 7.35 4.80
N ASP A 91 4.11 8.49 5.12
CA ASP A 91 4.69 9.40 6.12
C ASP A 91 4.24 9.08 7.56
N SER A 92 3.12 8.37 7.71
CA SER A 92 2.59 8.02 9.02
C SER A 92 3.40 6.92 9.69
N SER A 93 3.81 7.16 10.94
CA SER A 93 4.34 6.13 11.83
C SER A 93 3.28 5.11 12.30
N PHE A 94 2.00 5.28 11.93
CA PHE A 94 0.87 4.49 12.44
C PHE A 94 0.03 3.84 11.32
N VAL A 95 0.71 3.17 10.39
CA VAL A 95 0.05 2.41 9.30
C VAL A 95 -0.75 1.22 9.85
N TYR A 96 -0.16 0.40 10.73
CA TYR A 96 -0.90 -0.62 11.48
C TYR A 96 -1.70 0.00 12.64
N PRO A 97 -2.97 -0.37 12.89
CA PRO A 97 -3.69 -1.57 12.43
C PRO A 97 -4.70 -1.32 11.28
N SER A 98 -4.43 -0.37 10.38
CA SER A 98 -5.40 0.00 9.35
C SER A 98 -5.86 -1.19 8.50
N LYS A 99 -7.17 -1.26 8.21
CA LYS A 99 -7.78 -2.41 7.52
C LYS A 99 -7.23 -2.64 6.10
N TRP A 100 -6.67 -1.60 5.49
CA TRP A 100 -6.09 -1.63 4.16
C TRP A 100 -4.64 -2.18 4.13
N VAL A 101 -3.95 -2.29 5.28
CA VAL A 101 -2.56 -2.76 5.34
C VAL A 101 -2.38 -4.13 4.70
N ARG A 102 -3.24 -5.09 5.07
CA ARG A 102 -3.18 -6.46 4.52
C ARG A 102 -3.32 -6.45 2.99
N PRO A 103 -4.35 -5.79 2.40
CA PRO A 103 -4.45 -5.63 0.95
C PRO A 103 -3.33 -4.87 0.27
N VAL A 104 -2.72 -3.87 0.93
CA VAL A 104 -1.57 -3.13 0.38
C VAL A 104 -0.32 -4.02 0.35
N LEU A 105 -0.06 -4.79 1.41
CA LEU A 105 1.02 -5.79 1.40
C LEU A 105 0.79 -6.89 0.36
N ALA A 106 -0.46 -7.31 0.14
CA ALA A 106 -0.78 -8.24 -0.93
C ALA A 106 -0.60 -7.61 -2.32
N LEU A 107 -0.88 -6.31 -2.47
CA LEU A 107 -0.60 -5.56 -3.68
C LEU A 107 0.91 -5.60 -3.97
N ALA A 108 1.74 -5.24 -2.98
CA ALA A 108 3.19 -5.32 -3.11
C ALA A 108 3.67 -6.73 -3.50
N ASN A 109 3.09 -7.79 -2.90
CA ASN A 109 3.41 -9.16 -3.28
C ASN A 109 3.11 -9.46 -4.75
N TYR A 110 2.00 -8.97 -5.28
CA TYR A 110 1.64 -9.24 -6.67
C TYR A 110 2.54 -8.53 -7.67
N PHE A 111 3.05 -7.36 -7.33
CA PHE A 111 3.85 -6.53 -8.22
C PHE A 111 5.36 -6.65 -7.97
N MET A 112 5.78 -7.44 -6.98
CA MET A 112 7.18 -7.78 -6.74
C MET A 112 7.74 -8.81 -7.74
N THR A 113 6.87 -9.64 -8.33
CA THR A 113 7.28 -10.75 -9.20
C THR A 113 6.75 -10.56 -10.61
N ASP A 114 7.54 -10.88 -11.63
CA ASP A 114 7.12 -10.93 -13.04
C ASP A 114 6.24 -12.15 -13.38
N GLU A 115 5.56 -12.74 -12.40
CA GLU A 115 4.61 -13.81 -12.66
C GLU A 115 3.42 -13.26 -13.47
N GLU A 116 3.20 -13.81 -14.67
CA GLU A 116 2.09 -13.38 -15.53
C GLU A 116 0.72 -13.51 -14.84
N LYS A 117 0.59 -14.42 -13.86
CA LYS A 117 -0.65 -14.71 -13.12
C LYS A 117 -0.36 -15.12 -11.67
N PRO A 118 -0.12 -14.17 -10.76
CA PRO A 118 0.12 -14.52 -9.37
C PRO A 118 -1.11 -15.18 -8.74
N HIS A 119 -0.87 -16.13 -7.84
CA HIS A 119 -1.93 -16.84 -7.13
C HIS A 119 -2.68 -15.91 -6.18
N PHE A 120 -4.01 -15.96 -6.20
CA PHE A 120 -4.83 -15.10 -5.36
C PHE A 120 -4.61 -15.36 -3.85
N ILE A 121 -4.15 -14.33 -3.13
CA ILE A 121 -4.00 -14.30 -1.68
C ILE A 121 -5.38 -14.11 -1.02
N VAL A 122 -5.86 -15.13 -0.33
CA VAL A 122 -7.12 -15.06 0.42
C VAL A 122 -6.94 -14.24 1.71
N MET A 123 -7.84 -13.28 1.93
CA MET A 123 -7.85 -12.42 3.13
C MET A 123 -8.64 -13.06 4.28
N ASP A 124 -8.25 -14.27 4.68
CA ASP A 124 -8.86 -15.02 5.79
C ASP A 124 -8.10 -14.82 7.12
N ALA A 125 -8.42 -15.61 8.14
CA ALA A 125 -7.74 -15.58 9.43
C ALA A 125 -6.31 -16.16 9.38
N GLU A 126 -5.97 -16.91 8.32
CA GLU A 126 -4.65 -17.53 8.16
C GLU A 126 -3.63 -16.56 7.58
N THR A 127 -4.06 -15.57 6.80
CA THR A 127 -3.20 -14.49 6.28
C THR A 127 -3.11 -13.35 7.30
N GLN A 128 -2.00 -13.21 8.01
CA GLN A 128 -1.83 -12.19 9.05
C GLN A 128 -0.79 -11.13 8.65
N VAL A 129 -0.85 -9.96 9.29
CA VAL A 129 0.27 -9.01 9.29
C VAL A 129 1.24 -9.46 10.37
N GLU A 130 2.52 -9.53 10.02
CA GLU A 130 3.62 -9.73 10.95
C GLU A 130 4.43 -8.44 11.08
N HIS A 131 4.80 -8.12 12.32
CA HIS A 131 5.68 -7.03 12.69
C HIS A 131 7.11 -7.56 12.78
N ILE A 132 8.01 -7.12 11.90
CA ILE A 132 9.38 -7.62 11.90
C ILE A 132 10.11 -7.17 13.18
N LEU A 133 10.18 -5.86 13.41
CA LEU A 133 10.42 -5.23 14.71
C LEU A 133 9.13 -5.37 15.55
N PRO A 134 9.12 -6.11 16.67
CA PRO A 134 7.90 -6.39 17.42
C PRO A 134 7.31 -5.16 18.13
N GLN A 135 5.98 -5.14 18.26
CA GLN A 135 5.27 -4.16 19.11
C GLN A 135 5.61 -4.30 20.60
N ASN A 136 6.06 -5.46 21.06
CA ASN A 136 6.44 -5.72 22.44
C ASN A 136 7.72 -6.57 22.50
N PRO A 137 8.91 -6.02 22.19
CA PRO A 137 10.15 -6.78 22.19
C PRO A 137 10.46 -7.28 23.61
N LYS A 138 11.09 -8.45 23.73
CA LYS A 138 11.50 -8.99 25.03
C LYS A 138 12.54 -8.06 25.67
N LYS A 139 12.56 -7.97 27.00
CA LYS A 139 13.63 -7.27 27.73
C LYS A 139 14.98 -7.91 27.38
N GLY A 140 15.96 -7.09 27.00
CA GLY A 140 17.30 -7.57 26.61
C GLY A 140 17.39 -8.18 25.20
N SER A 141 16.31 -8.11 24.40
CA SER A 141 16.37 -8.45 22.96
C SER A 141 17.21 -7.46 22.18
N GLN A 142 17.67 -7.87 20.99
CA GLN A 142 18.44 -7.01 20.07
C GLN A 142 17.73 -5.68 19.81
N TRP A 143 16.40 -5.70 19.80
CA TRP A 143 15.56 -4.54 19.49
C TRP A 143 15.77 -3.36 20.44
N ASN A 144 16.11 -3.63 21.71
CA ASN A 144 16.37 -2.56 22.70
C ASN A 144 17.77 -1.96 22.54
N THR A 145 18.67 -2.64 21.84
CA THR A 145 20.02 -2.18 21.54
C THR A 145 20.05 -1.44 20.20
N ASP A 146 19.34 -1.98 19.20
CA ASP A 146 19.34 -1.45 17.83
C ASP A 146 18.46 -0.20 17.66
N PHE A 147 17.45 -0.01 18.53
CA PHE A 147 16.51 1.10 18.44
C PHE A 147 16.38 1.84 19.78
N ASN A 148 16.50 3.15 19.74
CA ASN A 148 16.02 4.00 20.82
C ASN A 148 14.49 4.10 20.80
N LYS A 149 13.90 4.72 21.83
CA LYS A 149 12.44 4.82 21.97
C LYS A 149 11.78 5.53 20.77
N GLU A 150 12.33 6.66 20.36
CA GLU A 150 11.80 7.51 19.29
C GLU A 150 11.77 6.79 17.95
N LYS A 151 12.92 6.24 17.52
CA LYS A 151 13.02 5.46 16.27
C LYS A 151 12.14 4.22 16.31
N ARG A 152 12.00 3.60 17.48
CA ARG A 152 11.10 2.46 17.63
C ARG A 152 9.64 2.87 17.40
N GLU A 153 9.21 4.00 17.96
CA GLU A 153 7.85 4.52 17.79
C GLU A 153 7.56 4.92 16.33
N GLU A 154 8.57 5.49 15.65
CA GLU A 154 8.52 5.82 14.22
C GLU A 154 8.33 4.56 13.35
N TRP A 155 9.17 3.55 13.54
CA TRP A 155 9.23 2.43 12.59
C TRP A 155 8.30 1.27 12.91
N VAL A 156 7.92 1.05 14.16
CA VAL A 156 7.25 -0.21 14.56
C VAL A 156 5.93 -0.46 13.82
N ASN A 157 5.11 0.57 13.60
CA ASN A 157 3.85 0.42 12.87
C ASN A 157 3.92 0.95 11.43
N SER A 158 5.09 1.37 10.95
CA SER A 158 5.32 1.81 9.55
C SER A 158 5.12 0.66 8.55
N ILE A 159 4.77 0.97 7.30
CA ILE A 159 4.60 -0.06 6.25
C ILE A 159 5.88 -0.88 6.01
N ALA A 160 7.05 -0.25 6.12
CA ALA A 160 8.34 -0.90 5.93
C ALA A 160 8.58 -2.04 6.93
N ASN A 161 8.08 -1.91 8.16
CA ASN A 161 8.25 -2.93 9.19
C ASN A 161 7.24 -4.10 9.10
N LEU A 162 6.33 -4.07 8.13
CA LEU A 162 5.23 -5.03 8.04
C LEU A 162 5.41 -6.00 6.87
N THR A 163 4.92 -7.22 7.07
CA THR A 163 4.86 -8.24 6.02
C THR A 163 3.63 -9.12 6.19
N LEU A 164 3.28 -9.89 5.17
CA LEU A 164 2.27 -10.94 5.31
C LEU A 164 2.91 -12.20 5.86
N LEU A 165 2.22 -12.93 6.73
CA LEU A 165 2.70 -14.22 7.20
C LEU A 165 1.53 -15.14 7.52
N LYS A 166 1.71 -16.45 7.30
CA LYS A 166 0.69 -17.43 7.69
C LYS A 166 0.63 -17.55 9.21
N ARG A 167 -0.58 -17.61 9.78
CA ARG A 167 -0.84 -17.64 11.23
C ARG A 167 0.07 -18.58 12.01
N LYS A 168 0.26 -19.81 11.52
CA LYS A 168 1.16 -20.80 12.16
C LYS A 168 2.61 -20.31 12.24
N LYS A 169 3.14 -19.70 11.18
CA LYS A 169 4.50 -19.12 11.18
C LYS A 169 4.57 -17.85 12.03
N ASN A 170 3.53 -17.03 11.99
CA ASN A 170 3.45 -15.82 12.82
C ASN A 170 3.51 -16.15 14.31
N ALA A 171 2.76 -17.16 14.74
CA ALA A 171 2.80 -17.68 16.11
C ALA A 171 4.14 -18.32 16.51
N GLN A 172 5.03 -18.63 15.54
CA GLN A 172 6.39 -19.08 15.83
C GLN A 172 7.37 -17.91 15.94
N ALA A 173 7.16 -16.84 15.16
CA ALA A 173 8.04 -15.67 15.11
C ALA A 173 7.89 -14.79 16.36
N LEU A 174 6.65 -14.51 16.77
CA LEU A 174 6.32 -13.74 17.98
C LEU A 174 7.22 -12.51 18.16
N ASN A 175 7.79 -12.32 19.35
CA ASN A 175 8.70 -11.23 19.69
C ASN A 175 10.18 -11.66 19.60
N GLY A 176 10.49 -12.64 18.74
CA GLY A 176 11.85 -13.10 18.50
C GLY A 176 12.74 -12.02 17.90
N ASP A 177 14.05 -12.23 18.00
CA ASP A 177 15.04 -11.39 17.32
C ASP A 177 15.02 -11.64 15.82
N PHE A 178 15.54 -10.70 15.02
CA PHE A 178 15.41 -10.78 13.57
C PHE A 178 15.98 -12.07 13.00
N ASP A 179 17.14 -12.53 13.49
CA ASP A 179 17.74 -13.78 13.01
C ASP A 179 16.87 -15.02 13.26
N GLU A 180 16.10 -15.04 14.35
CA GLU A 180 15.15 -16.11 14.64
C GLU A 180 13.94 -16.03 13.70
N LYS A 181 13.35 -14.84 13.59
CA LYS A 181 12.21 -14.57 12.70
C LYS A 181 12.55 -14.86 11.24
N ARG A 182 13.71 -14.39 10.79
CA ARG A 182 14.24 -14.59 9.44
C ARG A 182 14.34 -16.08 9.08
N LYS A 183 14.81 -16.93 10.00
CA LYS A 183 14.83 -18.40 9.79
C LYS A 183 13.44 -19.01 9.66
N ILE A 184 12.42 -18.45 10.33
CA ILE A 184 11.03 -18.89 10.21
C ILE A 184 10.45 -18.47 8.86
N TYR A 185 10.80 -17.27 8.38
CA TYR A 185 10.39 -16.75 7.07
C TYR A 185 10.95 -17.62 5.94
N GLY A 186 12.26 -17.90 5.99
CA GLY A 186 12.98 -18.73 5.01
C GLY A 186 12.67 -20.23 5.10
N GLY A 187 12.20 -20.71 6.25
CA GLY A 187 12.14 -22.15 6.53
C GLY A 187 13.50 -22.68 7.00
N LYS A 188 13.48 -23.59 7.99
CA LYS A 188 14.70 -24.22 8.55
C LYS A 188 15.28 -25.32 7.65
N ASP A 189 14.55 -25.72 6.63
CA ASP A 189 14.77 -26.95 5.85
C ASP A 189 14.40 -26.62 4.40
N THR A 190 15.30 -26.87 3.45
CA THR A 190 15.06 -26.60 2.02
C THR A 190 13.87 -27.38 1.45
N SER A 191 13.39 -28.39 2.19
CA SER A 191 12.20 -29.19 1.88
C SER A 191 10.89 -28.63 2.45
N LYS A 192 10.93 -27.67 3.40
CA LYS A 192 9.74 -27.08 4.01
C LYS A 192 9.43 -25.73 3.37
N VAL A 193 8.18 -25.60 2.91
CA VAL A 193 7.66 -24.42 2.23
C VAL A 193 8.10 -23.14 2.95
N ILE A 194 8.87 -22.31 2.24
CA ILE A 194 9.25 -20.93 2.57
C ILE A 194 7.96 -20.15 2.89
N SER A 195 8.00 -18.93 3.43
CA SER A 195 6.80 -18.07 3.38
C SER A 195 6.18 -18.16 1.98
N CYS A 196 4.86 -18.34 1.88
CA CYS A 196 4.17 -18.36 0.59
C CYS A 196 4.04 -16.96 -0.03
N TYR A 197 4.50 -15.92 0.68
CA TYR A 197 4.46 -14.53 0.24
C TYR A 197 5.88 -14.06 -0.10
N ASP A 198 6.07 -13.65 -1.33
CA ASP A 198 7.34 -13.18 -1.89
C ASP A 198 7.90 -11.98 -1.13
N ILE A 199 7.04 -11.05 -0.69
CA ILE A 199 7.42 -9.91 0.16
C ILE A 199 8.02 -10.31 1.51
N THR A 200 7.80 -11.55 1.95
CA THR A 200 8.43 -12.12 3.16
C THR A 200 9.64 -12.98 2.79
N LYS A 201 9.64 -13.65 1.63
CA LYS A 201 10.82 -14.37 1.14
C LYS A 201 11.98 -13.39 0.95
N ASP A 202 11.66 -12.21 0.46
CA ASP A 202 12.54 -11.05 0.34
C ASP A 202 13.32 -10.73 1.63
N LEU A 203 12.61 -10.69 2.76
CA LEU A 203 13.20 -10.45 4.08
C LEU A 203 14.25 -11.50 4.45
N TYR A 204 14.06 -12.74 3.99
CA TYR A 204 15.01 -13.82 4.22
C TYR A 204 16.22 -13.74 3.30
N SER A 205 16.02 -13.46 2.01
CA SER A 205 17.08 -13.45 1.00
C SER A 205 17.98 -12.22 1.12
N HIS A 206 17.39 -11.02 1.21
CA HIS A 206 18.11 -9.75 1.03
C HIS A 206 18.66 -9.16 2.33
N TYR A 207 18.00 -9.40 3.46
CA TYR A 207 18.39 -8.78 4.72
C TYR A 207 19.17 -9.75 5.61
N ARG A 208 20.20 -9.24 6.29
CA ARG A 208 21.01 -9.96 7.28
C ARG A 208 20.89 -9.39 8.69
N LYS A 209 20.40 -8.16 8.80
CA LYS A 209 20.10 -7.45 10.04
C LYS A 209 18.80 -6.67 9.83
N TRP A 210 18.18 -6.23 10.91
CA TRP A 210 16.98 -5.39 10.86
C TRP A 210 17.16 -4.16 11.73
N ASN A 211 17.82 -3.17 11.14
CA ASN A 211 18.02 -1.87 11.76
C ASN A 211 17.36 -0.78 10.88
N GLU A 212 17.46 0.48 11.30
CA GLU A 212 16.90 1.63 10.58
C GLU A 212 17.31 1.69 9.11
N LYS A 213 18.58 1.35 8.79
CA LYS A 213 19.03 1.29 7.39
C LYS A 213 18.23 0.27 6.59
N SER A 214 18.00 -0.92 7.13
CA SER A 214 17.21 -1.97 6.48
C SER A 214 15.72 -1.60 6.36
N LEU A 215 15.20 -0.83 7.32
CA LEU A 215 13.84 -0.28 7.25
C LEU A 215 13.72 0.75 6.13
N GLN A 216 14.68 1.67 6.00
CA GLN A 216 14.71 2.64 4.91
C GLN A 216 14.86 1.95 3.54
N GLU A 217 15.81 1.02 3.41
CA GLU A 217 15.99 0.23 2.18
C GLU A 217 14.70 -0.51 1.79
N ARG A 218 13.93 -1.01 2.78
CA ARG A 218 12.63 -1.64 2.52
C ARG A 218 11.53 -0.65 2.20
N TYR A 219 11.53 0.52 2.83
CA TYR A 219 10.59 1.60 2.53
C TYR A 219 10.71 1.96 1.04
N ASP A 220 11.93 2.25 0.58
CA ASP A 220 12.21 2.64 -0.80
C ASP A 220 11.77 1.55 -1.78
N PHE A 221 12.11 0.29 -1.48
CA PHE A 221 11.67 -0.86 -2.27
C PHE A 221 10.15 -0.99 -2.37
N LEU A 222 9.43 -0.84 -1.26
CA LEU A 222 7.96 -0.90 -1.28
C LEU A 222 7.37 0.29 -2.03
N TYR A 223 7.97 1.48 -1.89
CA TYR A 223 7.56 2.68 -2.59
C TYR A 223 7.65 2.51 -4.11
N GLU A 224 8.78 1.99 -4.60
CA GLU A 224 9.00 1.70 -6.03
C GLU A 224 8.00 0.69 -6.60
N ILE A 225 7.51 -0.26 -5.79
CA ILE A 225 6.53 -1.26 -6.23
C ILE A 225 5.10 -0.73 -6.17
N ILE A 226 4.72 -0.07 -5.06
CA ILE A 226 3.33 0.27 -4.78
C ILE A 226 2.92 1.57 -5.47
N THR A 227 3.78 2.60 -5.45
CA THR A 227 3.43 3.93 -5.93
C THR A 227 3.07 3.93 -7.42
N PRO A 228 3.82 3.29 -8.33
CA PRO A 228 3.44 3.25 -9.75
C PRO A 228 2.10 2.55 -10.02
N VAL A 229 1.75 1.55 -9.20
CA VAL A 229 0.49 0.80 -9.33
C VAL A 229 -0.70 1.65 -8.90
N LEU A 230 -0.51 2.50 -7.90
CA LEU A 230 -1.56 3.33 -7.33
C LEU A 230 -1.57 4.76 -7.87
N HIS A 231 -0.57 5.18 -8.64
CA HIS A 231 -0.50 6.53 -9.18
C HIS A 231 -1.60 6.80 -10.23
N ILE A 232 -2.06 8.05 -10.29
CA ILE A 232 -2.96 8.58 -11.32
C ILE A 232 -2.32 9.87 -11.81
N GLU A 233 -1.93 9.90 -13.07
CA GLU A 233 -1.32 11.10 -13.66
C GLU A 233 -2.27 12.31 -13.56
N GLY A 234 -1.75 13.45 -13.09
CA GLY A 234 -2.51 14.69 -12.88
C GLY A 234 -3.25 14.77 -11.53
N GLN A 235 -2.85 13.96 -10.55
CA GLN A 235 -3.40 13.99 -9.17
C GLN A 235 -2.56 14.80 -8.17
N GLU A 236 -1.32 15.11 -8.54
CA GLU A 236 -0.41 15.92 -7.74
C GLU A 236 -0.75 17.39 -8.03
N GLU A 237 -1.00 18.18 -6.98
CA GLU A 237 -1.17 19.63 -7.12
C GLU A 237 0.12 20.18 -7.75
N GLU A 238 0.02 20.92 -8.86
CA GLU A 238 1.07 21.87 -9.23
C GLU A 238 1.11 22.88 -8.08
N TYR A 239 2.00 22.66 -7.11
CA TYR A 239 2.49 23.74 -6.28
C TYR A 239 3.31 24.63 -7.21
N GLU A 240 2.65 25.59 -7.87
CA GLU A 240 3.34 26.79 -8.31
C GLU A 240 3.94 27.40 -7.04
N GLU A 241 5.27 27.31 -6.90
CA GLU A 241 6.00 28.15 -5.94
C GLU A 241 5.66 29.59 -6.31
N GLU A 242 4.79 30.24 -5.55
CA GLU A 242 4.77 31.69 -5.48
C GLU A 242 6.16 32.08 -4.96
N GLU A 243 7.07 32.44 -5.89
CA GLU A 243 8.29 33.16 -5.55
C GLU A 243 7.85 34.35 -4.69
N GLU A 244 8.17 34.31 -3.39
CA GLU A 244 8.11 35.50 -2.54
C GLU A 244 9.06 36.51 -3.19
N ASP A 245 8.48 37.45 -3.95
CA ASP A 245 9.13 38.68 -4.37
C ASP A 245 9.78 39.29 -3.12
N GLU A 246 11.10 39.19 -3.08
CA GLU A 246 11.96 39.73 -2.06
C GLU A 246 11.63 41.21 -1.90
N TYR A 247 10.99 41.57 -0.78
CA TYR A 247 10.76 42.94 -0.38
C TYR A 247 12.12 43.63 -0.25
N ASP A 248 12.52 44.35 -1.30
CA ASP A 248 13.66 45.25 -1.28
C ASP A 248 13.36 46.36 -0.25
N PHE A 249 13.98 46.23 0.91
CA PHE A 249 13.86 47.19 1.99
C PHE A 249 14.84 48.32 1.68
N ASP A 250 14.40 49.26 0.84
CA ASP A 250 15.06 50.56 0.68
C ASP A 250 15.14 51.25 2.04
N LEU A 251 16.32 51.25 2.65
CA LEU A 251 16.69 52.14 3.74
C LEU A 251 17.57 53.26 3.19
N GLU A 252 16.97 54.44 3.11
CA GLU A 252 17.61 55.76 3.00
C GLU A 252 18.67 56.00 4.10
#